data_AF-A0ABC8RZ82-F1
#
_entry.id   AF-A0ABC8RZ82-F1
#
_cell.length_a   1.000
_cell.length_b   1.000
_cell.length_c   1.000
_cell.angle_alpha   90.00
_cell.angle_beta   90.00
_cell.angle_gamma   90.00
#
_symmetry.space_group_name_H-M   'P 1'
#
loop_
_entity.id
_entity.type
_entity.pdbx_description
1 polymer ?
#
loop_
_entity_poly.entity_id
_entity_poly.type
_entity_poly.pdbx_seq_one_letter_code
_entity_poly.pdbx_strand_id
1 'polypeptide(L)'
;MVCANGMFRYTDGVDKLLMFLGTFGSIGDGLRFPLMMFILSDVINAYGNLNDTISTRSVNKARTKIMLYFHLDTYALRLLYVAIGVGLSAFIEGLCWARTAERQTSRMRLEYLKSVLRQEVGFFDTQANDSSITYQVISTISSDSSTIQVTIGEKIPDCLACMSSFFFCLIFAFVLSWRLSLAALPFTVLFLAPGLGFGTLMMNVGMRMIKSYAVAGGIAEQAISSIRIVYSYVGERRTLDRFGHALQKTMELGIKQGFAKGLMMGSMGIVYLSWSFQAWFGAILVSEKGERGGHIIVSGFNVLMAGL
;
A
#
# COMPACT_ATOMS: atom_id res chain seq x y z
N MET A 1 -17.32 14.26 7.42
CA MET A 1 -16.49 13.26 8.14
C MET A 1 -17.46 12.22 8.71
N VAL A 2 -17.75 11.16 7.94
CA VAL A 2 -18.60 10.07 8.43
C VAL A 2 -17.77 9.32 9.46
N CYS A 3 -18.24 9.23 10.71
CA CYS A 3 -17.54 8.46 11.75
C CYS A 3 -17.35 7.01 11.27
N ALA A 4 -16.22 6.38 11.57
CA ALA A 4 -15.92 5.01 11.17
C ALA A 4 -17.04 4.00 11.54
N ASN A 5 -17.71 4.25 12.68
CA ASN A 5 -18.88 3.46 13.11
C ASN A 5 -20.12 3.60 12.20
N GLY A 6 -20.23 4.69 11.44
CA GLY A 6 -21.31 4.90 10.47
C GLY A 6 -21.13 4.08 9.19
N MET A 7 -19.89 3.76 8.82
CA MET A 7 -19.58 3.00 7.60
C MET A 7 -19.93 1.52 7.75
N PHE A 8 -19.79 0.95 8.95
CA PHE A 8 -20.16 -0.43 9.29
C PHE A 8 -21.58 -0.58 9.87
N ARG A 9 -22.46 0.41 9.68
CA ARG A 9 -23.81 0.38 10.26
C ARG A 9 -24.70 -0.73 9.67
N TYR A 10 -24.38 -1.21 8.46
CA TYR A 10 -25.14 -2.24 7.75
C TYR A 10 -24.57 -3.67 7.91
N THR A 11 -23.62 -3.84 8.83
CA THR A 11 -22.89 -5.10 9.03
C THR A 11 -23.71 -6.14 9.81
N ASP A 12 -24.03 -7.25 9.14
CA ASP A 12 -24.65 -8.42 9.77
C ASP A 12 -23.67 -9.20 10.66
N GLY A 13 -24.19 -10.11 11.49
CA GLY A 13 -23.35 -11.06 12.25
C GLY A 13 -22.42 -11.90 11.36
N VAL A 14 -22.86 -12.27 10.15
CA VAL A 14 -22.05 -12.99 9.16
C VAL A 14 -20.91 -12.11 8.62
N ASP A 15 -21.17 -10.83 8.39
CA ASP A 15 -20.16 -9.89 7.90
C ASP A 15 -19.11 -9.60 8.99
N LYS A 16 -19.49 -9.57 10.27
CA LYS A 16 -18.54 -9.48 11.39
C LYS A 16 -17.62 -10.70 11.46
N LEU A 17 -18.16 -11.90 11.24
CA LEU A 17 -17.38 -13.14 11.22
C LEU A 17 -16.42 -13.17 10.01
N LEU A 18 -16.89 -12.76 8.84
CA LEU A 18 -16.05 -12.63 7.64
C LEU A 18 -14.93 -11.62 7.85
N MET A 19 -15.21 -10.44 8.42
CA MET A 19 -14.17 -9.47 8.74
C MET A 19 -13.15 -10.02 9.75
N PHE A 20 -13.59 -10.75 10.78
CA PHE A 20 -12.69 -11.37 11.74
C PHE A 20 -11.80 -12.45 11.10
N LEU A 21 -12.34 -13.30 10.25
CA LEU A 21 -11.53 -14.27 9.49
C LEU A 21 -10.58 -13.57 8.52
N GLY A 22 -11.04 -12.50 7.87
CA GLY A 22 -10.26 -11.68 6.96
C GLY A 22 -9.07 -11.01 7.65
N THR A 23 -9.24 -10.48 8.87
CA THR A 23 -8.14 -9.87 9.63
C THR A 23 -7.07 -10.90 10.02
N PHE A 24 -7.46 -12.13 10.39
CA PHE A 24 -6.49 -13.22 10.59
C PHE A 24 -5.73 -13.56 9.31
N GLY A 25 -6.42 -13.55 8.16
CA GLY A 25 -5.81 -13.68 6.84
C GLY A 25 -4.76 -12.59 6.57
N SER A 26 -5.11 -11.31 6.77
CA SER A 26 -4.22 -10.16 6.61
C SER A 26 -3.00 -10.19 7.54
N ILE A 27 -3.16 -10.70 8.77
CA ILE A 27 -2.04 -10.92 9.68
C ILE A 27 -1.09 -11.96 9.07
N GLY A 28 -1.62 -13.10 8.60
CA GLY A 28 -0.83 -14.14 7.95
C GLY A 28 -0.15 -13.67 6.67
N ASP A 29 -0.80 -12.80 5.88
CA ASP A 29 -0.20 -12.24 4.68
C ASP A 29 1.00 -11.32 4.98
N GLY A 30 0.90 -10.51 6.04
CA GLY A 30 2.02 -9.69 6.50
C GLY A 30 3.24 -10.49 6.99
N LEU A 31 3.07 -11.75 7.39
CA LEU A 31 4.20 -12.63 7.73
C LEU A 31 4.99 -13.14 6.52
N ARG A 32 4.50 -12.93 5.28
CA ARG A 32 5.12 -13.46 4.05
C ARG A 32 6.61 -13.12 3.94
N PHE A 33 6.95 -11.83 4.03
CA PHE A 33 8.33 -11.36 3.91
C PHE A 33 9.27 -11.89 5.00
N PRO A 34 8.96 -11.74 6.31
CA PRO A 34 9.86 -12.20 7.36
C PRO A 34 10.03 -13.73 7.38
N LEU A 35 8.97 -14.50 7.10
CA LEU A 35 9.06 -15.97 7.04
C LEU A 35 9.92 -16.46 5.85
N MET A 36 9.72 -15.86 4.67
CA MET A 36 10.52 -16.20 3.49
C MET A 36 12.01 -15.91 3.75
N MET A 37 12.30 -14.76 4.34
CA MET A 37 13.68 -14.38 4.65
C MET A 37 14.27 -15.25 5.76
N PHE A 38 13.50 -15.64 6.77
CA PHE A 38 13.98 -16.55 7.81
C PHE A 38 14.46 -17.90 7.25
N ILE A 39 13.70 -18.50 6.32
CA ILE A 39 14.14 -19.74 5.67
C ILE A 39 15.37 -19.50 4.78
N LEU A 40 15.42 -18.35 4.10
CA LEU A 40 16.60 -17.97 3.31
C LEU A 40 17.86 -17.83 4.18
N SER A 41 17.74 -17.32 5.41
CA SER A 41 18.86 -17.28 6.37
C SER A 41 19.43 -18.66 6.65
N ASP A 42 18.57 -19.66 6.88
CA ASP A 42 19.01 -21.04 7.13
C ASP A 42 19.75 -21.62 5.92
N VAL A 43 19.27 -21.32 4.70
CA VAL A 43 19.95 -21.71 3.46
C VAL A 43 21.31 -21.03 3.35
N ILE A 44 21.40 -19.72 3.57
CA ILE A 44 22.66 -18.96 3.54
C ILE A 44 23.67 -19.53 4.54
N ASN A 45 23.22 -19.86 5.75
CA ASN A 45 24.07 -20.46 6.78
C ASN A 45 24.56 -21.86 6.39
N ALA A 46 23.69 -22.68 5.79
CA ALA A 46 24.08 -23.98 5.28
C ALA A 46 25.18 -23.85 4.21
N TYR A 47 25.06 -22.87 3.30
CA TYR A 47 26.10 -22.57 2.32
C TYR A 47 27.40 -22.04 2.94
N GLY A 48 27.31 -21.17 3.96
CA GLY A 48 28.47 -20.62 4.66
C GLY A 48 29.32 -21.68 5.35
N ASN A 49 28.68 -22.63 6.05
CA ASN A 49 29.37 -23.71 6.76
C ASN A 49 30.08 -24.71 5.84
N LEU A 50 29.63 -24.85 4.58
CA LEU A 50 30.25 -25.74 3.60
C LEU A 50 31.64 -25.26 3.17
N ASN A 51 31.83 -23.95 3.01
CA ASN A 51 33.13 -23.40 2.63
C ASN A 51 34.20 -23.67 3.70
N ASP A 52 33.82 -23.64 4.98
CA ASP A 52 34.71 -23.88 6.10
C ASP A 52 35.15 -25.37 6.18
N THR A 53 34.22 -26.29 5.87
CA THR A 53 34.50 -27.74 5.84
C THR A 53 35.24 -28.21 4.58
N ILE A 54 35.06 -27.51 3.45
CA ILE A 54 35.81 -27.80 2.21
C ILE A 54 37.30 -27.43 2.37
N SER A 55 37.62 -26.41 3.16
CA SER A 55 39.00 -26.00 3.46
C SER A 55 39.77 -27.05 4.28
N THR A 56 39.09 -27.83 5.13
CA THR A 56 39.74 -28.74 6.09
C THR A 56 39.73 -30.24 5.74
N ARG A 57 38.91 -30.73 4.78
CA ARG A 57 38.89 -32.17 4.42
C ARG A 57 38.66 -32.45 2.92
N SER A 58 39.76 -32.65 2.20
CA SER A 58 39.85 -33.14 0.81
C SER A 58 39.24 -34.53 0.56
N VAL A 59 38.91 -35.33 1.59
CA VAL A 59 38.72 -36.78 1.41
C VAL A 59 37.28 -37.24 1.12
N ASN A 60 36.22 -36.43 1.34
CA ASN A 60 34.83 -36.92 1.23
C ASN A 60 33.87 -36.01 0.42
N LYS A 61 34.32 -35.50 -0.72
CA LYS A 61 33.54 -34.61 -1.61
C LYS A 61 32.18 -35.19 -2.05
N ALA A 62 32.07 -36.52 -2.19
CA ALA A 62 30.83 -37.19 -2.57
C ALA A 62 29.81 -37.29 -1.42
N ARG A 63 30.24 -37.59 -0.18
CA ARG A 63 29.35 -37.62 0.99
C ARG A 63 28.85 -36.23 1.38
N THR A 64 29.71 -35.21 1.25
CA THR A 64 29.31 -33.81 1.48
C THR A 64 28.29 -33.33 0.44
N LYS A 65 28.42 -33.74 -0.83
CA LYS A 65 27.41 -33.44 -1.87
C LYS A 65 26.07 -34.12 -1.60
N ILE A 66 26.05 -35.39 -1.19
CA ILE A 66 24.80 -36.10 -0.89
C ILE A 66 24.09 -35.48 0.33
N MET A 67 24.85 -35.12 1.37
CA MET A 67 24.32 -34.39 2.52
C MET A 67 23.78 -33.01 2.12
N LEU A 68 24.44 -32.33 1.17
CA LEU A 68 24.01 -31.04 0.64
C LEU A 68 22.66 -31.13 -0.07
N TYR A 69 22.50 -32.06 -1.02
CA TYR A 69 21.23 -32.25 -1.74
C TYR A 69 20.08 -32.56 -0.76
N PHE A 70 20.33 -33.41 0.24
CA PHE A 70 19.33 -33.73 1.26
C PHE A 70 18.91 -32.50 2.11
N HIS A 71 19.86 -31.62 2.45
CA HIS A 71 19.55 -30.37 3.17
C HIS A 71 18.79 -29.39 2.28
N LEU A 72 19.19 -29.22 1.02
CA LEU A 72 18.52 -28.37 0.04
C LEU A 72 17.07 -28.80 -0.22
N ASP A 73 16.83 -30.10 -0.37
CA ASP A 73 15.48 -30.64 -0.55
C ASP A 73 14.61 -30.38 0.69
N THR A 74 15.20 -30.48 1.89
CA THR A 74 14.50 -30.18 3.15
C THR A 74 14.13 -28.70 3.26
N TYR A 75 15.01 -27.78 2.86
CA TYR A 75 14.72 -26.34 2.86
C TYR A 75 13.71 -25.96 1.77
N ALA A 76 13.79 -26.58 0.60
CA ALA A 76 12.83 -26.39 -0.48
C ALA A 76 11.41 -26.84 -0.05
N LEU A 77 11.30 -27.98 0.64
CA LEU A 77 10.02 -28.42 1.21
C LEU A 77 9.50 -27.46 2.28
N ARG A 78 10.37 -26.93 3.16
CA ARG A 78 9.96 -25.89 4.14
C ARG A 78 9.44 -24.62 3.48
N LEU A 79 10.11 -24.15 2.41
CA LEU A 79 9.63 -23.01 1.62
C LEU A 79 8.27 -23.31 0.99
N LEU A 80 8.06 -24.52 0.47
CA LEU A 80 6.79 -24.93 -0.10
C LEU A 80 5.67 -24.92 0.95
N TYR A 81 5.90 -25.47 2.14
CA TYR A 81 4.91 -25.44 3.22
C TYR A 81 4.55 -24.02 3.66
N VAL A 82 5.55 -23.13 3.77
CA VAL A 82 5.29 -21.72 4.09
C VAL A 82 4.55 -21.02 2.96
N ALA A 83 4.91 -21.28 1.69
CA ALA A 83 4.21 -20.71 0.53
C ALA A 83 2.74 -21.13 0.48
N ILE A 84 2.44 -22.41 0.78
CA ILE A 84 1.06 -22.89 0.87
C ILE A 84 0.33 -22.21 2.04
N GLY A 85 0.96 -22.11 3.21
CA GLY A 85 0.36 -21.46 4.38
C GLY A 85 0.03 -19.98 4.14
N VAL A 86 0.99 -19.22 3.60
CA VAL A 86 0.82 -17.80 3.26
C VAL A 86 -0.16 -17.63 2.09
N GLY A 87 -0.13 -18.53 1.10
CA GLY A 87 -1.08 -18.52 -0.01
C GLY A 87 -2.51 -18.73 0.46
N LEU A 88 -2.73 -19.65 1.40
CA LEU A 88 -4.02 -19.88 2.02
C LEU A 88 -4.47 -18.68 2.86
N SER A 89 -3.59 -18.04 3.63
CA SER A 89 -3.95 -16.86 4.42
C SER A 89 -4.34 -15.68 3.52
N ALA A 90 -3.56 -15.41 2.47
CA ALA A 90 -3.85 -14.36 1.49
C ALA A 90 -5.16 -14.64 0.72
N PHE A 91 -5.44 -15.92 0.43
CA PHE A 91 -6.69 -16.31 -0.21
C PHE A 91 -7.90 -16.10 0.70
N ILE A 92 -7.80 -16.50 1.98
CA ILE A 92 -8.85 -16.28 2.98
C ILE A 92 -9.10 -14.78 3.18
N GLU A 93 -8.04 -13.99 3.27
CA GLU A 93 -8.11 -12.53 3.33
C GLU A 93 -8.89 -11.96 2.15
N GLY A 94 -8.42 -12.22 0.92
CA GLY A 94 -9.03 -11.68 -0.29
C GLY A 94 -10.49 -12.11 -0.44
N LEU A 95 -10.81 -13.38 -0.18
CA LEU A 95 -12.19 -13.86 -0.24
C LEU A 95 -13.09 -13.21 0.81
N CYS A 96 -12.64 -13.14 2.08
CA CYS A 96 -13.48 -12.63 3.16
C CYS A 96 -13.75 -11.14 3.00
N TRP A 97 -12.73 -10.35 2.65
CA TRP A 97 -12.87 -8.91 2.44
C TRP A 97 -13.63 -8.58 1.16
N ALA A 98 -13.37 -9.26 0.05
CA ALA A 98 -14.14 -9.05 -1.19
C ALA A 98 -15.63 -9.39 -1.01
N ARG A 99 -15.94 -10.53 -0.37
CA ARG A 99 -17.33 -10.92 -0.07
C ARG A 99 -18.03 -9.92 0.86
N THR A 100 -17.33 -9.43 1.88
CA THR A 100 -17.88 -8.42 2.80
C THR A 100 -18.15 -7.10 2.06
N ALA A 101 -17.20 -6.65 1.24
CA ALA A 101 -17.33 -5.43 0.46
C ALA A 101 -18.52 -5.50 -0.51
N GLU A 102 -18.69 -6.62 -1.22
CA GLU A 102 -19.81 -6.84 -2.15
C GLU A 102 -21.16 -6.84 -1.44
N ARG A 103 -21.29 -7.57 -0.31
CA ARG A 103 -22.53 -7.62 0.49
C ARG A 103 -22.92 -6.25 1.04
N GLN A 104 -21.95 -5.53 1.62
CA GLN A 104 -22.18 -4.19 2.18
C GLN A 104 -22.56 -3.18 1.10
N THR A 105 -21.84 -3.18 -0.02
CA THR A 105 -22.11 -2.26 -1.15
C THR A 105 -23.47 -2.52 -1.78
N SER A 106 -23.84 -3.79 -1.97
CA SER A 106 -25.15 -4.18 -2.52
C SER A 106 -26.31 -3.71 -1.62
N ARG A 107 -26.18 -3.88 -0.30
CA ARG A 107 -27.16 -3.38 0.68
C ARG A 107 -27.27 -1.87 0.69
N MET A 108 -26.13 -1.17 0.65
CA MET A 108 -26.10 0.28 0.57
C MET A 108 -26.84 0.77 -0.69
N ARG A 109 -26.60 0.15 -1.85
CA ARG A 109 -27.30 0.49 -3.10
C ARG A 109 -28.80 0.24 -3.01
N LEU A 110 -29.22 -0.87 -2.37
CA LEU A 110 -30.63 -1.22 -2.23
C LEU A 110 -31.38 -0.27 -1.28
N GLU A 111 -30.85 -0.03 -0.08
CA GLU A 111 -31.45 0.92 0.87
C GLU A 111 -31.44 2.34 0.32
N TYR A 112 -30.39 2.70 -0.44
CA TYR A 112 -30.35 3.98 -1.12
C TYR A 112 -31.46 4.12 -2.17
N LEU A 113 -31.57 3.16 -3.09
CA LEU A 113 -32.63 3.15 -4.11
C LEU A 113 -34.02 3.20 -3.47
N LYS A 114 -34.23 2.44 -2.40
CA LYS A 114 -35.48 2.43 -1.63
C LYS A 114 -35.78 3.79 -0.98
N SER A 115 -34.75 4.48 -0.48
CA SER A 115 -34.90 5.83 0.07
C SER A 115 -35.26 6.84 -1.02
N VAL A 116 -34.62 6.77 -2.19
CA VAL A 116 -34.92 7.66 -3.33
C VAL A 116 -36.34 7.47 -3.82
N LEU A 117 -36.80 6.22 -3.96
CA LEU A 117 -38.17 5.92 -4.41
C LEU A 117 -39.26 6.29 -3.40
N ARG A 118 -38.91 6.49 -2.12
CA ARG A 118 -39.84 6.94 -1.07
C ARG A 118 -39.93 8.46 -0.95
N GLN A 119 -39.10 9.19 -1.68
CA GLN A 119 -39.02 10.64 -1.59
C GLN A 119 -40.21 11.29 -2.31
N GLU A 120 -40.74 12.37 -1.75
CA GLU A 120 -41.89 13.08 -2.32
C GLU A 120 -41.56 13.72 -3.68
N VAL A 121 -42.55 13.87 -4.54
CA VAL A 121 -42.39 14.47 -5.88
C VAL A 121 -41.79 15.89 -5.80
N GLY A 122 -42.12 16.64 -4.75
CA GLY A 122 -41.55 17.97 -4.49
C GLY A 122 -40.02 18.00 -4.30
N PHE A 123 -39.40 16.89 -3.88
CA PHE A 123 -37.93 16.76 -3.82
C PHE A 123 -37.31 16.71 -5.21
N PHE A 124 -37.99 16.05 -6.16
CA PHE A 124 -37.55 15.99 -7.55
C PHE A 124 -37.87 17.30 -8.29
N ASP A 125 -38.99 17.97 -7.97
CA ASP A 125 -39.37 19.27 -8.57
C ASP A 125 -38.49 20.44 -8.11
N THR A 126 -38.09 20.47 -6.83
CA THR A 126 -37.10 21.46 -6.34
C THR A 126 -35.71 21.26 -6.95
N GLN A 127 -35.42 20.07 -7.47
CA GLN A 127 -34.22 19.75 -8.25
C GLN A 127 -34.43 19.90 -9.77
N ALA A 128 -35.65 20.18 -10.26
CA ALA A 128 -36.00 20.12 -11.68
C ALA A 128 -35.54 21.33 -12.52
N ASN A 129 -35.00 22.39 -11.92
CA ASN A 129 -34.36 23.46 -12.69
C ASN A 129 -33.11 22.97 -13.46
N ASP A 130 -32.56 21.81 -13.10
CA ASP A 130 -31.56 21.06 -13.86
C ASP A 130 -32.02 19.59 -13.98
N SER A 131 -32.70 19.24 -15.06
CA SER A 131 -33.18 17.88 -15.39
C SER A 131 -32.09 16.79 -15.46
N SER A 132 -30.83 17.18 -15.23
CA SER A 132 -29.62 16.36 -15.09
C SER A 132 -29.43 15.77 -13.68
N ILE A 133 -30.01 16.38 -12.63
CA ILE A 133 -29.62 16.07 -11.24
C ILE A 133 -30.08 14.68 -10.78
N THR A 134 -31.23 14.16 -11.22
CA THR A 134 -31.66 12.79 -10.84
C THR A 134 -30.68 11.73 -11.36
N TYR A 135 -30.24 11.86 -12.62
CA TYR A 135 -29.19 10.99 -13.18
C TYR A 135 -27.85 11.23 -12.48
N GLN A 136 -27.51 12.50 -12.21
CA GLN A 136 -26.28 12.86 -11.50
C GLN A 136 -26.24 12.24 -10.11
N VAL A 137 -27.30 12.34 -9.31
CA VAL A 137 -27.42 11.75 -7.97
C VAL A 137 -27.28 10.23 -8.02
N ILE A 138 -27.94 9.55 -8.96
CA ILE A 138 -27.81 8.09 -9.13
C ILE A 138 -26.38 7.72 -9.56
N SER A 139 -25.78 8.48 -10.48
CA SER A 139 -24.42 8.23 -10.99
C SER A 139 -23.34 8.48 -9.94
N THR A 140 -23.46 9.57 -9.17
CA THR A 140 -22.57 9.91 -8.06
C THR A 140 -22.60 8.81 -7.02
N ILE A 141 -23.77 8.24 -6.71
CA ILE A 141 -23.86 7.21 -5.67
C ILE A 141 -23.42 5.84 -6.18
N SER A 142 -23.61 5.55 -7.46
CA SER A 142 -22.98 4.40 -8.08
C SER A 142 -21.44 4.49 -8.01
N SER A 143 -20.88 5.67 -8.29
CA SER A 143 -19.43 5.95 -8.20
C SER A 143 -18.90 5.95 -6.76
N ASP A 144 -19.65 6.53 -5.82
CA ASP A 144 -19.25 6.57 -4.42
C ASP A 144 -19.34 5.18 -3.80
N SER A 145 -20.37 4.41 -4.15
CA SER A 145 -20.51 3.02 -3.68
C SER A 145 -19.42 2.10 -4.23
N SER A 146 -18.98 2.26 -5.49
CA SER A 146 -17.84 1.50 -6.01
C SER A 146 -16.53 1.90 -5.32
N THR A 147 -16.35 3.20 -5.01
CA THR A 147 -15.20 3.68 -4.24
C THR A 147 -15.17 3.10 -2.82
N ILE A 148 -16.34 3.05 -2.16
CA ILE A 148 -16.51 2.40 -0.85
C ILE A 148 -16.21 0.90 -0.94
N GLN A 149 -16.67 0.23 -1.99
CA GLN A 149 -16.40 -1.20 -2.23
C GLN A 149 -14.90 -1.48 -2.32
N VAL A 150 -14.16 -0.70 -3.13
CA VAL A 150 -12.71 -0.83 -3.25
C VAL A 150 -12.02 -0.53 -1.92
N THR A 151 -12.51 0.46 -1.18
CA THR A 151 -11.94 0.81 0.12
C THR A 151 -12.08 -0.34 1.12
N ILE A 152 -13.27 -0.93 1.23
CA ILE A 152 -13.54 -2.04 2.15
C ILE A 152 -12.85 -3.32 1.70
N GLY A 153 -12.87 -3.62 0.40
CA GLY A 153 -12.41 -4.89 -0.15
C GLY A 153 -10.89 -4.99 -0.34
N GLU A 154 -10.21 -3.87 -0.59
CA GLU A 154 -8.77 -3.85 -0.91
C GLU A 154 -7.98 -2.98 0.08
N LYS A 155 -8.39 -1.73 0.29
CA LYS A 155 -7.55 -0.77 1.04
C LYS A 155 -7.46 -1.05 2.54
N ILE A 156 -8.53 -1.52 3.16
CA ILE A 156 -8.53 -1.93 4.57
C ILE A 156 -7.64 -3.18 4.80
N PRO A 157 -7.81 -4.29 4.05
CA PRO A 157 -6.91 -5.44 4.19
C PRO A 157 -5.45 -5.10 3.90
N ASP A 158 -5.17 -4.37 2.82
CA ASP A 158 -3.80 -3.92 2.50
C ASP A 158 -3.17 -3.16 3.68
N CYS A 159 -3.92 -2.25 4.31
CA CYS A 159 -3.45 -1.49 5.47
C CYS A 159 -3.15 -2.42 6.66
N LEU A 160 -4.03 -3.38 6.93
CA LEU A 160 -3.84 -4.37 8.00
C LEU A 160 -2.62 -5.27 7.74
N ALA A 161 -2.42 -5.71 6.50
CA ALA A 161 -1.27 -6.52 6.08
C ALA A 161 0.04 -5.72 6.16
N CYS A 162 0.04 -4.43 5.80
CA CYS A 162 1.18 -3.55 6.00
C CYS A 162 1.50 -3.35 7.48
N MET A 163 0.49 -3.10 8.32
CA MET A 163 0.68 -2.96 9.77
C MET A 163 1.20 -4.24 10.41
N SER A 164 0.65 -5.40 10.05
CA SER A 164 1.13 -6.69 10.56
C SER A 164 2.56 -6.98 10.11
N SER A 165 2.87 -6.75 8.83
CA SER A 165 4.22 -6.89 8.27
C SER A 165 5.24 -6.04 9.01
N PHE A 166 4.91 -4.77 9.32
CA PHE A 166 5.76 -3.88 10.12
C PHE A 166 6.14 -4.50 11.47
N PHE A 167 5.14 -4.96 12.24
CA PHE A 167 5.39 -5.57 13.55
C PHE A 167 6.18 -6.86 13.45
N PHE A 168 5.84 -7.75 12.51
CA PHE A 168 6.56 -9.01 12.34
C PHE A 168 8.00 -8.80 11.87
N CYS A 169 8.24 -7.90 10.92
CA CYS A 169 9.59 -7.59 10.45
C CYS A 169 10.46 -7.03 11.58
N LEU A 170 9.93 -6.13 12.42
CA LEU A 170 10.65 -5.63 13.60
C LEU A 170 10.92 -6.75 14.61
N ILE A 171 9.92 -7.55 14.97
CA ILE A 171 10.09 -8.66 15.93
C ILE A 171 11.15 -9.64 15.43
N PHE A 172 11.06 -10.09 14.18
CA PHE A 172 12.03 -11.01 13.60
C PHE A 172 13.43 -10.38 13.55
N ALA A 173 13.55 -9.11 13.17
CA ALA A 173 14.84 -8.42 13.15
C ALA A 173 15.54 -8.48 14.52
N PHE A 174 14.83 -8.11 15.59
CA PHE A 174 15.34 -8.12 16.96
C PHE A 174 15.66 -9.52 17.48
N VAL A 175 14.84 -10.52 17.15
CA VAL A 175 15.05 -11.92 17.56
C VAL A 175 16.29 -12.52 16.89
N LEU A 176 16.54 -12.22 15.60
CA LEU A 176 17.68 -12.78 14.88
C LEU A 176 19.02 -12.12 15.25
N SER A 177 19.07 -10.77 15.28
CA SER A 177 20.25 -10.03 15.73
C SER A 177 19.84 -8.69 16.32
N TRP A 178 19.79 -8.62 17.65
CA TRP A 178 19.45 -7.40 18.37
C TRP A 178 20.49 -6.28 18.15
N ARG A 179 21.76 -6.62 17.99
CA ARG A 179 22.87 -5.66 17.81
C ARG A 179 22.81 -4.94 16.47
N LEU A 180 22.59 -5.68 15.38
CA LEU A 180 22.43 -5.08 14.06
C LEU A 180 21.13 -4.27 14.00
N SER A 181 20.05 -4.81 14.57
CA SER A 181 18.74 -4.12 14.58
C SER A 181 18.83 -2.76 15.26
N LEU A 182 19.45 -2.68 16.45
CA LEU A 182 19.66 -1.42 17.16
C LEU A 182 20.49 -0.41 16.34
N ALA A 183 21.52 -0.88 15.64
CA ALA A 183 22.34 -0.03 14.78
C ALA A 183 21.59 0.45 13.52
N ALA A 184 20.63 -0.33 13.02
CA ALA A 184 19.87 -0.04 11.81
C ALA A 184 18.58 0.78 12.04
N LEU A 185 18.03 0.79 13.26
CA LEU A 185 16.86 1.61 13.64
C LEU A 185 16.98 3.10 13.27
N PRO A 186 18.08 3.83 13.57
CA PRO A 186 18.16 5.25 13.21
C PRO A 186 18.06 5.48 11.70
N PHE A 187 18.54 4.54 10.87
CA PHE A 187 18.40 4.62 9.42
C PHE A 187 16.96 4.41 8.96
N THR A 188 16.19 3.54 9.62
CA THR A 188 14.76 3.39 9.33
C THR A 188 13.95 4.65 9.67
N VAL A 189 14.24 5.30 10.80
CA VAL A 189 13.58 6.56 11.17
C VAL A 189 13.97 7.68 10.21
N LEU A 190 15.24 7.72 9.80
CA LEU A 190 15.72 8.66 8.80
C LEU A 190 15.04 8.47 7.44
N PHE A 191 14.72 7.23 7.07
CA PHE A 191 13.96 6.91 5.86
C PHE A 191 12.49 7.32 5.95
N LEU A 192 11.86 7.17 7.13
CA LEU A 192 10.46 7.50 7.34
C LEU A 192 10.19 9.02 7.31
N ALA A 193 11.15 9.83 7.76
CA ALA A 193 11.00 11.29 7.87
C ALA A 193 10.73 12.00 6.51
N PRO A 194 11.49 11.74 5.43
CA PRO A 194 11.17 12.24 4.09
C PRO A 194 9.82 11.74 3.57
N GLY A 195 9.48 10.47 3.82
CA GLY A 195 8.20 9.89 3.38
C GLY A 195 7.00 10.62 3.95
N LEU A 196 7.00 10.88 5.27
CA LEU A 196 5.93 11.61 5.95
C LEU A 196 5.95 13.12 5.61
N GLY A 197 7.14 13.73 5.59
CA GLY A 197 7.29 15.17 5.31
C GLY A 197 6.89 15.53 3.88
N PHE A 198 7.48 14.87 2.88
CA PHE A 198 7.16 15.14 1.48
C PHE A 198 5.80 14.57 1.07
N GLY A 199 5.36 13.46 1.66
CA GLY A 199 4.04 12.89 1.41
C GLY A 199 2.91 13.84 1.82
N THR A 200 2.98 14.43 3.01
CA THR A 200 1.98 15.41 3.47
C THR A 200 2.01 16.70 2.64
N LEU A 201 3.20 17.18 2.27
CA LEU A 201 3.34 18.32 1.36
C LEU A 201 2.70 18.04 -0.01
N MET A 202 3.01 16.87 -0.59
CA MET A 202 2.46 16.44 -1.88
C MET A 202 0.94 16.32 -1.81
N MET A 203 0.38 15.74 -0.75
CA MET A 203 -1.07 15.64 -0.56
C MET A 203 -1.72 17.03 -0.47
N ASN A 204 -1.14 17.94 0.29
CA ASN A 204 -1.64 19.31 0.44
C ASN A 204 -1.62 20.09 -0.88
N VAL A 205 -0.53 19.98 -1.65
CA VAL A 205 -0.42 20.61 -2.97
C VAL A 205 -1.39 19.95 -3.97
N GLY A 206 -1.51 18.63 -3.94
CA GLY A 206 -2.46 17.89 -4.77
C GLY A 206 -3.91 18.30 -4.54
N MET A 207 -4.34 18.46 -3.27
CA MET A 207 -5.67 18.97 -2.96
C MET A 207 -5.89 20.40 -3.45
N ARG A 208 -4.88 21.27 -3.36
CA ARG A 208 -4.96 22.64 -3.90
C ARG A 208 -5.03 22.63 -5.43
N MET A 209 -4.31 21.73 -6.08
CA MET A 209 -4.36 21.55 -7.54
C MET A 209 -5.75 21.13 -7.98
N ILE A 210 -6.35 20.12 -7.35
CA ILE A 210 -7.72 19.65 -7.69
C ILE A 210 -8.72 20.81 -7.54
N LYS A 211 -8.63 21.59 -6.46
CA LYS A 211 -9.48 22.78 -6.27
C LYS A 211 -9.29 23.85 -7.35
N SER A 212 -8.05 24.12 -7.75
CA SER A 212 -7.74 25.08 -8.83
C SER A 212 -8.24 24.58 -10.19
N TYR A 213 -8.09 23.29 -10.46
CA TYR A 213 -8.55 22.66 -11.68
C TYR A 213 -10.08 22.65 -11.79
N ALA A 214 -10.80 22.49 -10.67
CA ALA A 214 -12.26 22.58 -10.65
C ALA A 214 -12.77 23.96 -11.14
N VAL A 215 -12.05 25.05 -10.84
CA VAL A 215 -12.40 26.39 -11.35
C VAL A 215 -12.23 26.48 -12.87
N ALA A 216 -11.12 25.95 -13.40
CA ALA A 216 -10.89 25.90 -14.85
C ALA A 216 -11.93 24.99 -15.55
N GLY A 217 -12.26 23.85 -14.93
CA GLY A 217 -13.30 22.93 -15.38
C GLY A 217 -14.68 23.61 -15.44
N GLY A 218 -15.04 24.38 -14.41
CA GLY A 218 -16.30 25.14 -14.40
C GLY A 218 -16.38 26.20 -15.51
N ILE A 219 -15.27 26.88 -15.83
CA ILE A 219 -15.22 27.83 -16.96
C ILE A 219 -15.42 27.09 -18.29
N ALA A 220 -14.77 25.95 -18.48
CA ALA A 220 -14.93 25.14 -19.68
C ALA A 220 -16.35 24.58 -19.82
N GLU A 221 -16.93 24.09 -18.73
CA GLU A 221 -18.30 23.57 -18.68
C GLU A 221 -19.32 24.65 -19.04
N GLN A 222 -19.20 25.86 -18.47
CA GLN A 222 -20.05 27.00 -18.82
C GLN A 222 -19.91 27.38 -20.30
N ALA A 223 -18.67 27.42 -20.82
CA ALA A 223 -18.41 27.76 -22.21
C ALA A 223 -19.01 26.74 -23.19
N ILE A 224 -18.89 25.44 -22.90
CA ILE A 224 -19.41 24.35 -23.72
C ILE A 224 -20.94 24.29 -23.64
N SER A 225 -21.49 24.38 -22.43
CA SER A 225 -22.95 24.38 -22.21
C SER A 225 -23.63 25.53 -22.96
N SER A 226 -23.01 26.72 -22.95
CA SER A 226 -23.53 27.94 -23.60
C SER A 226 -22.81 28.29 -24.92
N ILE A 227 -22.37 27.30 -25.69
CA ILE A 227 -21.51 27.53 -26.87
C ILE A 227 -22.13 28.48 -27.92
N ARG A 228 -23.47 28.43 -28.11
CA ARG A 228 -24.16 29.32 -29.05
C ARG A 228 -24.08 30.79 -28.62
N ILE A 229 -24.10 31.06 -27.31
CA ILE A 229 -23.97 32.42 -26.75
C ILE A 229 -22.53 32.90 -26.93
N VAL A 230 -21.54 32.05 -26.62
CA VAL A 230 -20.13 32.41 -26.82
C VAL A 230 -19.86 32.77 -28.28
N TYR A 231 -20.43 32.00 -29.22
CA TYR A 231 -20.31 32.25 -30.65
C TYR A 231 -21.03 33.54 -31.09
N SER A 232 -22.28 33.76 -30.65
CA SER A 232 -23.07 34.93 -31.05
C SER A 232 -22.47 36.26 -30.57
N TYR A 233 -21.78 36.25 -29.43
CA TYR A 233 -21.08 37.42 -28.90
C TYR A 233 -19.62 37.52 -29.33
N VAL A 234 -19.13 36.62 -30.22
CA VAL A 234 -17.72 36.55 -30.65
C VAL A 234 -16.76 36.48 -29.44
N GLY A 235 -17.18 35.76 -28.40
CA GLY A 235 -16.52 35.69 -27.09
C GLY A 235 -15.46 34.59 -26.96
N GLU A 236 -15.14 33.89 -28.04
CA GLU A 236 -14.24 32.72 -28.05
C GLU A 236 -12.86 33.04 -27.46
N ARG A 237 -12.20 34.09 -27.97
CA ARG A 237 -10.87 34.51 -27.48
C ARG A 237 -10.89 34.87 -26.00
N ARG A 238 -11.91 35.63 -25.56
CA ARG A 238 -12.07 36.02 -24.15
C ARG A 238 -12.26 34.82 -23.24
N THR A 239 -12.95 33.79 -23.72
CA THR A 239 -13.22 32.56 -22.98
C THR A 239 -11.97 31.69 -22.89
N LEU A 240 -11.22 31.57 -23.99
CA LEU A 240 -9.92 30.90 -24.03
C LEU A 240 -8.90 31.58 -23.11
N ASP A 241 -8.82 32.92 -23.10
CA ASP A 241 -7.91 33.65 -22.21
C ASP A 241 -8.26 33.43 -20.73
N ARG A 242 -9.56 33.43 -20.38
CA ARG A 242 -10.02 33.12 -19.01
C ARG A 242 -9.67 31.69 -18.60
N PHE A 243 -9.87 30.72 -19.48
CA PHE A 243 -9.51 29.33 -19.24
C PHE A 243 -7.99 29.17 -19.08
N GLY A 244 -7.20 29.78 -19.97
CA GLY A 244 -5.74 29.79 -19.91
C GLY A 244 -5.21 30.40 -18.61
N HIS A 245 -5.75 31.54 -18.18
CA HIS A 245 -5.39 32.18 -16.91
C HIS A 245 -5.74 31.30 -15.69
N ALA A 246 -6.88 30.61 -15.72
CA ALA A 246 -7.24 29.67 -14.66
C ALA A 246 -6.31 28.44 -14.63
N LEU A 247 -5.88 27.95 -15.81
CA LEU A 247 -4.93 26.85 -15.93
C LEU A 247 -3.52 27.20 -15.46
N GLN A 248 -3.08 28.44 -15.62
CA GLN A 248 -1.75 28.86 -15.23
C GLN A 248 -1.50 28.63 -13.73
N LYS A 249 -2.50 28.90 -12.90
CA LYS A 249 -2.46 28.58 -11.46
C LYS A 249 -2.34 27.07 -11.19
N THR A 250 -3.05 26.25 -11.96
CA THR A 250 -2.97 24.79 -11.86
C THR A 250 -1.58 24.28 -12.30
N MET A 251 -1.01 24.86 -13.35
CA MET A 251 0.33 24.56 -13.84
C MET A 251 1.40 24.89 -12.78
N GLU A 252 1.35 26.06 -12.15
CA GLU A 252 2.27 26.43 -11.08
C GLU A 252 2.22 25.47 -9.88
N LEU A 253 1.01 25.03 -9.50
CA LEU A 253 0.83 24.02 -8.46
C LEU A 253 1.37 22.65 -8.91
N GLY A 254 1.21 22.30 -10.19
CA GLY A 254 1.78 21.09 -10.79
C GLY A 254 3.29 21.06 -10.80
N ILE A 255 3.94 22.18 -11.11
CA ILE A 255 5.40 22.30 -11.04
C ILE A 255 5.88 22.12 -9.59
N LYS A 256 5.20 22.73 -8.62
CA LYS A 256 5.51 22.56 -7.19
C LYS A 256 5.32 21.10 -6.74
N GLN A 257 4.26 20.44 -7.18
CA GLN A 257 4.03 19.02 -6.88
C GLN A 257 5.08 18.12 -7.53
N GLY A 258 5.45 18.40 -8.78
CA GLY A 258 6.50 17.69 -9.51
C GLY A 258 7.84 17.80 -8.80
N PHE A 259 8.21 19.00 -8.34
CA PHE A 259 9.44 19.20 -7.57
C PHE A 259 9.41 18.47 -6.22
N ALA A 260 8.30 18.52 -5.49
CA ALA A 260 8.13 17.77 -4.25
C ALA A 260 8.25 16.25 -4.46
N LYS A 261 7.64 15.72 -5.53
CA LYS A 261 7.76 14.30 -5.91
C LYS A 261 9.19 13.93 -6.30
N GLY A 262 9.86 14.79 -7.07
CA GLY A 262 11.26 14.58 -7.47
C GLY A 262 12.18 14.55 -6.25
N LEU A 263 11.99 15.46 -5.30
CA LEU A 263 12.76 15.51 -4.06
C LEU A 263 12.51 14.29 -3.17
N MET A 264 11.25 13.84 -3.07
CA MET A 264 10.88 12.60 -2.38
C MET A 264 11.59 11.39 -3.01
N MET A 265 11.57 11.25 -4.34
CA MET A 265 12.21 10.13 -5.02
C MET A 265 13.74 10.21 -4.94
N GLY A 266 14.33 11.41 -4.96
CA GLY A 266 15.75 11.61 -4.73
C GLY A 266 16.20 11.23 -3.32
N SER A 267 15.37 11.50 -2.30
CA SER A 267 15.64 11.12 -0.92
C SER A 267 15.69 9.60 -0.69
N MET A 268 15.09 8.80 -1.59
CA MET A 268 15.15 7.33 -1.54
C MET A 268 16.58 6.79 -1.72
N GLY A 269 17.53 7.60 -2.18
CA GLY A 269 18.95 7.23 -2.23
C GLY A 269 19.56 6.86 -0.87
N ILE A 270 18.96 7.34 0.24
CA ILE A 270 19.37 7.00 1.62
C ILE A 270 19.31 5.49 1.87
N VAL A 271 18.44 4.77 1.17
CA VAL A 271 18.35 3.29 1.27
C VAL A 271 19.67 2.63 0.94
N TYR A 272 20.38 3.08 -0.10
CA TYR A 272 21.68 2.50 -0.47
C TYR A 272 22.78 2.76 0.58
N LEU A 273 22.73 3.91 1.26
CA LEU A 273 23.62 4.19 2.38
C LEU A 273 23.34 3.25 3.55
N SER A 274 22.06 2.99 3.85
CA SER A 274 21.66 2.02 4.87
C SER A 274 22.14 0.61 4.54
N TRP A 275 21.94 0.14 3.31
CA TRP A 275 22.45 -1.17 2.85
C TRP A 275 23.97 -1.28 3.00
N SER A 276 24.70 -0.22 2.62
CA SER A 276 26.15 -0.17 2.70
C SER A 276 26.63 -0.25 4.16
N PHE A 277 25.97 0.49 5.05
CA PHE A 277 26.27 0.48 6.48
C PHE A 277 25.97 -0.88 7.11
N GLN A 278 24.82 -1.48 6.81
CA GLN A 278 24.45 -2.80 7.31
C GLN A 278 25.41 -3.89 6.83
N ALA A 279 25.87 -3.81 5.57
CA ALA A 279 26.87 -4.74 5.05
C ALA A 279 28.22 -4.61 5.79
N TRP A 280 28.69 -3.37 6.01
CA TRP A 280 29.95 -3.12 6.72
C TRP A 280 29.89 -3.55 8.19
N PHE A 281 28.87 -3.10 8.93
CA PHE A 281 28.69 -3.46 10.35
C PHE A 281 28.37 -4.94 10.52
N GLY A 282 27.58 -5.53 9.60
CA GLY A 282 27.30 -6.95 9.55
C GLY A 282 28.56 -7.79 9.36
N ALA A 283 29.47 -7.39 8.47
CA ALA A 283 30.74 -8.07 8.26
C ALA A 283 31.62 -8.08 9.53
N ILE A 284 31.65 -6.98 10.28
CA ILE A 284 32.36 -6.89 11.56
C ILE A 284 31.74 -7.86 12.59
N LEU A 285 30.40 -7.93 12.68
CA LEU A 285 29.72 -8.87 13.58
C LEU A 285 30.01 -10.34 13.27
N VAL A 286 30.07 -10.71 11.98
CA VAL A 286 30.44 -12.06 11.58
C VAL A 286 31.89 -12.36 11.96
N SER A 287 32.82 -11.41 11.70
CA SER A 287 34.26 -11.59 11.89
C SER A 287 34.68 -11.64 13.37
N GLU A 288 34.19 -10.72 14.20
CA GLU A 288 34.66 -10.58 15.59
C GLU A 288 33.84 -11.37 16.60
N LYS A 289 32.55 -11.58 16.33
CA LYS A 289 31.59 -12.16 17.30
C LYS A 289 31.08 -13.54 16.90
N GLY A 290 31.45 -14.04 15.71
CA GLY A 290 31.05 -15.36 15.22
C GLY A 290 29.53 -15.52 15.05
N GLU A 291 28.79 -14.43 14.89
CA GLU A 291 27.35 -14.48 14.60
C GLU A 291 27.11 -15.05 13.19
N ARG A 292 26.02 -15.82 13.02
CA ARG A 292 25.70 -16.46 11.74
C ARG A 292 25.37 -15.42 10.68
N GLY A 293 26.10 -15.43 9.56
CA GLY A 293 25.92 -14.44 8.47
C GLY A 293 24.50 -14.38 7.90
N GLY A 294 23.80 -15.52 7.80
CA GLY A 294 22.41 -15.55 7.36
C GLY A 294 21.45 -14.80 8.30
N HIS A 295 21.69 -14.85 9.61
CA HIS A 295 20.83 -14.16 10.59
C HIS A 295 21.00 -12.63 10.49
N ILE A 296 22.23 -12.18 10.25
CA ILE A 296 22.58 -10.76 10.13
C ILE A 296 21.96 -10.18 8.85
N ILE A 297 22.13 -10.84 7.70
CA ILE A 297 21.56 -10.37 6.43
C ILE A 297 20.03 -10.25 6.53
N VAL A 298 19.37 -11.25 7.12
CA VAL A 298 17.91 -11.27 7.24
C VAL A 298 17.40 -10.29 8.27
N SER A 299 18.10 -10.13 9.40
CA SER A 299 17.79 -9.06 10.37
C SER A 299 17.87 -7.69 9.69
N GLY A 300 18.93 -7.43 8.91
CA GLY A 300 19.08 -6.18 8.16
C GLY A 300 17.99 -5.95 7.12
N PHE A 301 17.63 -6.98 6.35
CA PHE A 301 16.55 -6.93 5.36
C PHE A 301 15.20 -6.63 6.02
N ASN A 302 14.88 -7.31 7.12
CA ASN A 302 13.61 -7.11 7.83
C ASN A 302 13.50 -5.71 8.44
N VAL A 303 14.60 -5.15 8.99
CA VAL A 303 14.60 -3.76 9.47
C VAL A 303 14.31 -2.78 8.34
N LEU A 304 14.93 -2.97 7.17
CA LEU A 304 14.68 -2.10 6.02
C LEU A 304 13.26 -2.22 5.47
N MET A 305 12.73 -3.44 5.36
CA MET A 305 11.35 -3.66 4.91
C MET A 305 10.32 -3.14 5.89
N ALA A 306 10.62 -3.10 7.19
CA ALA A 306 9.77 -2.44 8.17
C ALA A 306 9.75 -0.90 7.97
N GLY A 307 10.78 -0.31 7.37
CA GLY A 307 10.81 1.11 7.08
C GLY A 307 10.05 1.52 5.82
N LEU A 308 9.81 0.57 4.89
CA LEU A 308 9.20 0.79 3.57
C LEU A 308 7.67 0.75 3.63
#